data_AF-A0AAE3SN07-F1
#
_entry.id   AF-A0AAE3SN07-F1
#
_cell.length_a   1.000
_cell.length_b   1.000
_cell.length_c   1.000
_cell.angle_alpha   90.00
_cell.angle_beta   90.00
_cell.angle_gamma   90.00
#
_symmetry.space_group_name_H-M   'P 1'
#
loop_
_entity.id
_entity.type
_entity.pdbx_description
1 polymer ?
#
loop_
_entity_poly.entity_id
_entity_poly.type
_entity_poly.pdbx_seq_one_letter_code
_entity_poly.pdbx_strand_id
1 'polypeptide(L)'
;MKQIYFVLSAVFLMFTVAVSAQDTIQVYGCTDILALNYDSLATVNDGSCEYSTTDTISTGIPGCMDVLALNYDSLATVSDGSCEYSTTD
;
A
#
# COMPACT_ATOMS: atom_id res chain seq x y z
N MET A 1 -29.35 -44.04 -4.94
CA MET A 1 -30.35 -43.12 -4.33
C MET A 1 -29.77 -42.20 -3.24
N LYS A 2 -28.45 -42.16 -3.01
CA LYS A 2 -27.82 -41.33 -1.96
C LYS A 2 -27.25 -40.00 -2.46
N GLN A 3 -27.02 -39.89 -3.77
CA GLN A 3 -26.47 -38.69 -4.41
C GLN A 3 -27.52 -37.59 -4.67
N ILE A 4 -28.82 -37.92 -4.75
CA ILE A 4 -29.89 -36.92 -4.94
C ILE A 4 -30.24 -36.20 -3.62
N TYR A 5 -30.10 -36.91 -2.49
CA TYR A 5 -30.36 -36.39 -1.14
C TYR A 5 -29.33 -35.34 -0.71
N PHE A 6 -28.09 -35.47 -1.18
CA PHE A 6 -27.02 -34.51 -0.88
C PHE A 6 -27.25 -33.16 -1.56
N VAL A 7 -27.77 -33.18 -2.79
CA VAL A 7 -28.09 -31.96 -3.56
C VAL A 7 -29.32 -31.25 -2.98
N LEU A 8 -30.35 -31.99 -2.56
CA LEU A 8 -31.55 -31.42 -1.92
C LEU A 8 -31.25 -30.83 -0.53
N SER A 9 -30.37 -31.45 0.26
CA SER A 9 -29.90 -30.92 1.55
C SER A 9 -29.06 -29.65 1.39
N ALA A 10 -28.25 -29.55 0.34
CA ALA A 10 -27.41 -28.39 0.07
C ALA A 10 -28.22 -27.18 -0.38
N VAL A 11 -29.31 -27.37 -1.14
CA VAL A 11 -30.18 -26.27 -1.58
C VAL A 11 -31.03 -25.69 -0.44
N PHE A 12 -31.41 -26.50 0.56
CA PHE A 12 -32.18 -26.02 1.72
C PHE A 12 -31.30 -25.34 2.79
N LEU A 13 -30.01 -25.72 2.88
CA LEU A 13 -29.03 -25.07 3.77
C LEU A 13 -28.63 -23.65 3.31
N MET A 14 -28.97 -23.26 2.08
CA MET A 14 -28.75 -21.88 1.60
C MET A 14 -29.80 -20.88 2.09
N PHE A 15 -30.92 -21.33 2.68
CA PHE A 15 -31.97 -20.43 3.18
C PHE A 15 -31.98 -20.21 4.70
N THR A 16 -31.22 -20.98 5.49
CA THR A 16 -31.25 -20.85 6.97
C THR A 16 -29.90 -20.62 7.65
N VAL A 17 -28.80 -20.48 6.91
CA VAL A 17 -27.55 -20.02 7.53
C VAL A 17 -27.44 -18.52 7.32
N ALA A 18 -27.68 -17.77 8.39
CA ALA A 18 -27.14 -16.42 8.50
C ALA A 18 -25.61 -16.53 8.51
N VAL A 19 -24.97 -16.62 7.34
CA VAL A 19 -23.52 -16.47 7.24
C VAL A 19 -23.25 -14.97 7.33
N SER A 20 -23.02 -14.49 8.54
CA SER A 20 -22.25 -13.27 8.71
C SER A 20 -20.86 -13.50 8.10
N ALA A 21 -20.44 -12.61 7.20
CA ALA A 21 -19.23 -12.62 6.40
C ALA A 21 -19.37 -13.30 5.03
N GLN A 22 -19.74 -12.46 4.07
CA GLN A 22 -19.47 -12.56 2.64
C GLN A 22 -18.19 -13.37 2.34
N ASP A 23 -18.33 -14.56 1.79
CA ASP A 23 -17.24 -15.35 1.21
C ASP A 23 -16.81 -14.71 -0.12
N THR A 24 -16.19 -13.54 -0.04
CA THR A 24 -15.44 -12.95 -1.16
C THR A 24 -14.05 -13.54 -1.15
N ILE A 25 -13.68 -14.25 -2.21
CA ILE A 25 -12.32 -14.74 -2.43
C ILE A 25 -11.36 -13.54 -2.32
N GLN A 26 -10.52 -13.55 -1.28
CA GLN A 26 -9.49 -12.53 -1.10
C GLN A 26 -8.33 -12.85 -2.03
N VAL A 27 -7.96 -11.87 -2.84
CA VAL A 27 -6.81 -11.92 -3.75
C VAL A 27 -5.82 -10.90 -3.21
N TYR A 28 -4.66 -11.38 -2.79
CA TYR A 28 -3.59 -10.57 -2.23
C TYR A 28 -2.68 -10.06 -3.36
N GLY A 29 -2.35 -8.78 -3.32
CA GLY A 29 -1.45 -8.12 -4.26
C GLY A 29 -1.49 -6.61 -4.08
N CYS A 30 -0.75 -5.87 -4.91
CA CYS A 30 -0.74 -4.42 -4.80
C CYS A 30 -2.04 -3.80 -5.34
N THR A 31 -2.77 -3.08 -4.50
CA THR A 31 -4.03 -2.40 -4.88
C THR A 31 -3.83 -0.93 -5.29
N ASP A 32 -2.61 -0.42 -5.23
CA ASP A 32 -2.31 0.98 -5.57
C ASP A 32 -2.05 1.11 -7.08
N ILE A 33 -2.87 1.90 -7.77
CA ILE A 33 -2.76 2.14 -9.21
C ILE A 33 -1.49 2.88 -9.61
N LEU A 34 -0.82 3.54 -8.67
CA LEU A 34 0.44 4.24 -8.88
C LEU A 34 1.66 3.34 -8.68
N ALA A 35 1.48 2.10 -8.22
CA ALA A 35 2.57 1.14 -8.07
C ALA A 35 2.93 0.48 -9.42
N LEU A 36 4.22 0.17 -9.58
CA LEU A 36 4.77 -0.53 -10.74
C LEU A 36 4.22 -1.95 -10.90
N ASN A 37 3.79 -2.56 -9.79
CA ASN A 37 3.24 -3.90 -9.72
C ASN A 37 1.75 -3.91 -9.31
N TYR A 38 1.00 -2.86 -9.67
CA TYR A 38 -0.46 -2.83 -9.49
C TYR A 38 -1.13 -4.09 -10.05
N ASP A 39 -1.92 -4.76 -9.22
CA ASP A 39 -2.75 -5.90 -9.60
C ASP A 39 -4.23 -5.53 -9.53
N SER A 40 -4.87 -5.41 -10.69
CA SER A 40 -6.30 -5.09 -10.81
C SER A 40 -7.23 -6.18 -10.24
N LEU A 41 -6.73 -7.39 -10.01
CA LEU A 41 -7.48 -8.48 -9.41
C LEU A 41 -7.30 -8.54 -7.88
N ALA A 42 -6.32 -7.82 -7.33
CA ALA A 42 -6.10 -7.76 -5.89
C ALA A 42 -7.27 -7.05 -5.20
N THR A 43 -7.85 -7.73 -4.21
CA THR A 43 -8.91 -7.22 -3.36
C THR A 43 -8.41 -6.86 -1.96
N VAL A 44 -7.20 -7.30 -1.61
CA VAL A 44 -6.52 -6.99 -0.35
C VAL A 44 -5.08 -6.61 -0.63
N ASN A 45 -4.66 -5.44 -0.13
CA ASN A 45 -3.27 -5.01 -0.21
C ASN A 45 -2.40 -5.90 0.69
N ASP A 46 -1.34 -6.48 0.13
CA ASP A 46 -0.42 -7.37 0.84
C ASP A 46 0.92 -6.70 1.22
N GLY A 47 1.05 -5.39 0.96
CA GLY A 47 2.25 -4.61 1.22
C GLY A 47 3.37 -4.81 0.19
N SER A 48 3.13 -5.54 -0.90
CA SER A 48 4.13 -5.80 -1.94
C SER A 48 4.32 -4.65 -2.94
N CYS A 49 3.58 -3.54 -2.82
CA CYS A 49 3.60 -2.44 -3.78
C CYS A 49 5.02 -1.87 -4.00
N GLU A 50 5.49 -1.93 -5.25
CA GLU A 50 6.75 -1.37 -5.71
C GLU A 50 6.50 -0.02 -6.36
N TYR A 51 7.22 1.01 -5.94
CA TYR A 51 7.11 2.35 -6.51
C TYR A 51 8.40 2.72 -7.23
N SER A 52 8.27 3.45 -8.35
CA SER A 52 9.46 3.97 -9.02
C SER A 52 10.17 4.98 -8.12
N THR A 53 11.45 4.77 -7.88
CA THR A 53 12.30 5.73 -7.15
C THR A 53 12.53 7.03 -7.94
N THR A 54 12.07 7.09 -9.20
CA THR A 54 12.15 8.30 -10.04
C THR A 54 10.95 9.22 -9.86
N ASP A 55 9.83 8.73 -9.32
CA ASP A 55 8.71 9.59 -8.96
C ASP A 55 9.01 10.20 -7.60
N THR A 56 9.53 11.40 -7.65
CA THR A 56 9.90 12.30 -6.55
C THR A 56 8.70 12.71 -5.67
N ILE A 57 7.60 11.95 -5.72
CA ILE A 57 6.34 12.21 -5.03
C ILE A 57 6.28 11.52 -3.65
N SER A 58 7.01 10.43 -3.39
CA SER A 58 6.81 9.64 -2.16
C SER A 58 7.85 9.87 -1.06
N THR A 59 9.04 10.32 -1.40
CA THR A 59 10.07 10.71 -0.42
C THR A 59 10.61 12.04 -0.90
N GLY A 60 10.27 13.13 -0.20
CA GLY A 60 10.62 14.47 -0.63
C GLY A 60 12.11 14.65 -0.94
N ILE A 61 12.46 15.72 -1.65
CA ILE A 61 13.83 16.04 -2.05
C ILE A 61 14.68 16.19 -0.77
N PRO A 62 15.63 15.29 -0.50
CA PRO A 62 16.46 15.35 0.71
C PRO A 62 17.47 16.50 0.58
N GLY A 63 17.62 17.28 1.64
CA GLY A 63 18.65 18.32 1.75
C GLY A 63 18.49 19.16 3.01
N CYS A 64 19.36 20.15 3.19
CA CYS A 64 19.25 21.04 4.35
C CYS A 64 18.12 22.06 4.17
N MET A 65 17.12 22.00 5.05
CA MET A 65 15.98 22.92 5.05
C MET A 65 16.19 24.17 5.92
N ASP A 66 17.31 24.25 6.65
CA ASP A 66 17.62 25.40 7.51
C ASP A 66 18.23 26.54 6.70
N VAL A 67 17.53 27.67 6.61
CA VAL A 67 17.94 28.88 5.88
C VAL A 67 19.20 29.54 6.46
N LEU A 68 19.61 29.18 7.68
CA LEU A 68 20.81 29.68 8.35
C LEU A 68 22.03 28.77 8.13
N ALA A 69 21.85 27.57 7.56
CA ALA A 69 22.94 26.67 7.24
C ALA A 69 23.70 27.12 5.98
N LEU A 70 24.99 26.79 5.92
CA LEU A 70 25.87 27.09 4.79
C LEU A 70 25.47 26.36 3.51
N ASN A 71 24.78 25.24 3.65
CA ASN A 71 24.33 24.36 2.57
C ASN A 71 22.79 24.27 2.47
N TYR A 72 22.08 25.35 2.81
CA TYR A 72 20.63 25.45 2.60
C TYR A 72 20.23 25.10 1.15
N ASP A 73 19.28 24.18 1.00
CA ASP A 73 18.68 23.81 -0.27
C ASP A 73 17.20 24.21 -0.32
N SER A 74 16.88 25.18 -1.17
CA SER A 74 15.50 25.66 -1.36
C SER A 74 14.55 24.66 -2.02
N LEU A 75 15.09 23.63 -2.66
CA LEU A 75 14.31 22.55 -3.24
C LEU A 75 14.08 21.40 -2.26
N ALA A 76 14.81 21.37 -1.13
CA ALA A 76 14.65 20.33 -0.14
C ALA A 76 13.25 20.39 0.48
N THR A 77 12.53 19.27 0.39
CA THR A 77 11.20 19.09 1.02
C THR A 77 11.25 18.15 2.21
N VAL A 78 12.39 17.49 2.44
CA VAL A 78 12.67 16.66 3.62
C VAL A 78 14.10 16.95 4.11
N SER A 79 14.26 17.17 5.42
CA SER A 79 15.58 17.34 6.02
C SER A 79 16.30 15.99 6.11
N ASP A 80 17.52 15.93 5.60
CA ASP A 80 18.38 14.74 5.64
C ASP A 80 19.46 14.81 6.74
N GLY A 81 19.43 15.85 7.58
CA GLY A 81 20.42 16.08 8.63
C GLY A 81 21.81 16.53 8.13
N SER A 82 21.95 16.87 6.85
CA SER A 82 23.22 17.30 6.25
C SER A 82 23.62 18.75 6.54
N CYS A 83 22.81 19.51 7.29
CA CYS A 83 23.04 20.95 7.50
C CYS A 83 24.42 21.25 8.12
N GLU A 84 25.19 22.09 7.43
CA GLU A 84 26.51 22.56 7.86
C GLU A 84 26.42 23.99 8.41
N TYR A 85 27.01 24.21 9.59
CA TYR A 85 27.07 25.52 10.22
C TYR A 85 28.52 25.96 10.37
N SER A 86 28.77 27.26 10.27
CA SER A 86 30.09 27.80 10.56
C SER A 86 30.39 27.61 12.05
N THR A 87 31.31 26.72 12.38
CA THR A 87 31.96 26.74 13.69
C THR A 87 33.07 27.78 13.60
N THR A 88 32.89 28.91 14.27
CA THR A 88 34.01 29.80 14.59
C THR A 88 34.83 29.09 15.65
N ASP A 89 35.82 28.30 15.22
CA ASP A 89 36.94 27.90 16.06
C ASP A 89 37.84 29.11 16.37
#